data_AF-A0A7C5PAG0-F1
#
_entry.id   AF-A0A7C5PAG0-F1
#
_cell.length_a   1.000
_cell.length_b   1.000
_cell.length_c   1.000
_cell.angle_alpha   90.00
_cell.angle_beta   90.00
_cell.angle_gamma   90.00
#
_symmetry.space_group_name_H-M   'P 1'
#
loop_
_entity.id
_entity.type
_entity.pdbx_description
1 polymer ?
#
loop_
_entity_poly.entity_id
_entity_poly.type
_entity_poly.pdbx_seq_one_letter_code
_entity_poly.pdbx_strand_id
1 'polypeptide(L)'
;MSGWKEILKKEGLLEVGDFIIEVSIESECPCKDDSIYPTVLIYDTKNEEVYYLDEPFEPVSNFKEALEQVFEWFERYRNGEKPLMKRSPKKSAPEEVVQRFLEGIKSLE
;
A
#
# COMPACT_ATOMS: atom_id res chain seq x y z
N MET A 1 1.95 -15.66 17.11
CA MET A 1 2.44 -15.06 15.86
C MET A 1 1.72 -13.73 15.70
N SER A 2 2.44 -12.63 15.56
CA SER A 2 1.84 -11.33 15.24
C SER A 2 1.42 -11.37 13.77
N GLY A 3 0.13 -11.27 13.48
CA GLY A 3 -0.36 -11.22 12.10
C GLY A 3 0.15 -9.96 11.39
N TRP A 4 0.10 -9.95 10.05
CA TRP A 4 0.64 -8.86 9.22
C TRP A 4 0.16 -7.44 9.62
N LYS A 5 -1.06 -7.31 10.15
CA LYS A 5 -1.60 -6.03 10.65
C LYS A 5 -0.81 -5.48 11.84
N GLU A 6 -0.34 -6.35 12.73
CA GLU A 6 0.45 -5.92 13.91
C GLU A 6 1.86 -5.49 13.51
N ILE A 7 2.42 -6.13 12.46
CA ILE A 7 3.72 -5.73 11.89
C ILE A 7 3.60 -4.32 11.30
N LEU A 8 2.61 -4.08 10.43
CA LEU A 8 2.36 -2.76 9.84
C LEU A 8 2.09 -1.68 10.89
N LYS A 9 1.34 -1.99 11.95
CA LYS A 9 1.09 -1.04 13.06
C LYS A 9 2.37 -0.60 13.76
N LYS A 10 3.32 -1.51 13.94
CA LYS A 10 4.53 -1.27 14.71
C LYS A 10 5.63 -0.64 13.86
N GLU A 11 5.74 -1.08 12.61
CA GLU A 11 6.93 -0.81 11.80
C GLU A 11 6.61 0.09 10.59
N GLY A 12 5.34 0.22 10.20
CA GLY A 12 4.93 0.92 8.97
C GLY A 12 5.42 0.23 7.69
N LEU A 13 6.10 -0.92 7.84
CA LEU A 13 6.68 -1.71 6.78
C LEU A 13 6.15 -3.14 6.83
N LEU A 14 6.00 -3.76 5.68
CA LEU A 14 5.61 -5.15 5.55
C LEU A 14 6.37 -5.80 4.40
N GLU A 15 7.11 -6.86 4.70
CA GLU A 15 7.77 -7.70 3.70
C GLU A 15 6.82 -8.80 3.22
N VAL A 16 6.64 -8.89 1.91
CA VAL A 16 5.70 -9.83 1.27
C VAL A 16 6.34 -10.41 0.01
N GLY A 17 6.93 -11.60 0.12
CA GLY A 17 7.67 -12.21 -0.97
C GLY A 17 8.84 -11.32 -1.42
N ASP A 18 8.86 -10.94 -2.69
CA ASP A 18 9.87 -10.03 -3.25
C ASP A 18 9.51 -8.53 -3.08
N PHE A 19 8.49 -8.20 -2.29
CA PHE A 19 8.04 -6.84 -2.09
C PHE A 19 8.31 -6.36 -0.67
N ILE A 20 8.69 -5.09 -0.55
CA ILE A 20 8.60 -4.33 0.69
C ILE A 20 7.50 -3.30 0.50
N ILE A 21 6.54 -3.29 1.40
CA ILE A 21 5.41 -2.37 1.40
C ILE A 21 5.64 -1.37 2.52
N GLU A 22 5.60 -0.08 2.19
CA GLU A 22 5.68 1.01 3.16
C GLU A 22 4.37 1.77 3.19
N VAL A 23 3.86 1.98 4.40
CA VAL A 23 2.70 2.84 4.64
C VAL A 23 3.18 4.10 5.35
N SER A 24 2.83 5.24 4.80
CA SER A 24 3.12 6.56 5.36
C SER A 24 1.90 7.48 5.25
N ILE A 25 2.04 8.70 5.78
CA ILE A 25 1.06 9.78 5.61
C ILE A 25 1.74 10.92 4.86
N GLU A 26 1.09 11.42 3.82
CA GLU A 26 1.53 12.61 3.10
C GLU A 26 0.53 13.73 3.31
N SER A 27 1.04 14.93 3.58
CA SER A 27 0.24 16.16 3.53
C SER A 27 0.23 16.68 2.10
N GLU A 28 -0.93 16.90 1.50
CA GLU A 28 -0.97 17.81 0.35
C GLU A 28 -0.48 19.20 0.82
N CYS A 29 0.23 19.94 -0.05
CA CYS A 29 0.82 21.27 0.21
C CYS A 29 0.05 22.04 1.31
N PRO A 30 0.71 22.51 2.40
CA PRO A 30 0.08 23.20 3.57
C PRO A 30 -0.63 24.53 3.23
N CYS A 31 -0.75 24.80 1.94
CA CYS A 31 -1.28 25.92 1.20
C CYS A 31 -2.80 25.73 0.93
N LYS A 32 -3.18 24.45 0.85
CA LYS A 32 -4.47 23.79 0.61
C LYS A 32 -5.52 23.87 1.70
N ASP A 33 -5.36 22.86 2.56
CA ASP A 33 -6.17 22.37 3.66
C ASP A 33 -5.20 21.47 4.48
N ASP A 34 -5.35 21.35 5.80
CA ASP A 34 -4.50 20.50 6.67
C ASP A 34 -4.78 18.99 6.47
N SER A 35 -5.17 18.57 5.26
CA SER A 35 -5.57 17.20 4.95
C SER A 35 -4.34 16.34 4.70
N ILE A 36 -4.25 15.22 5.40
CA ILE A 36 -3.24 14.19 5.17
C ILE A 36 -3.91 12.95 4.58
N TYR A 37 -3.19 12.24 3.73
CA TYR A 37 -3.67 11.04 3.05
C TYR A 37 -2.74 9.86 3.32
N PRO A 38 -3.30 8.64 3.40
CA PRO A 38 -2.51 7.42 3.34
C PRO A 38 -1.70 7.37 2.05
N THR A 39 -0.43 7.00 2.16
CA THR A 39 0.43 6.70 1.01
C THR A 39 0.98 5.29 1.18
N VAL A 40 0.90 4.50 0.12
CA VAL A 40 1.43 3.12 0.11
C VAL A 40 2.43 2.97 -1.02
N LEU A 41 3.71 2.84 -0.65
CA LEU A 41 4.80 2.55 -1.57
C LEU A 41 5.09 1.06 -1.58
N ILE A 42 5.44 0.54 -2.75
CA ILE A 42 5.72 -0.86 -2.98
C ILE A 42 7.05 -0.98 -3.72
N TYR A 43 8.05 -1.44 -3.00
CA TYR A 43 9.39 -1.68 -3.51
C TYR A 43 9.48 -3.10 -4.04
N ASP A 44 9.64 -3.25 -5.34
CA ASP A 44 9.85 -4.53 -6.02
C ASP A 44 11.33 -4.86 -6.03
N THR A 45 11.77 -5.63 -5.03
CA THR A 45 13.19 -5.96 -4.83
C THR A 45 13.76 -6.84 -5.94
N LYS A 46 12.91 -7.58 -6.66
CA LYS A 46 13.35 -8.44 -7.77
C LYS A 46 13.71 -7.63 -9.01
N ASN A 47 12.90 -6.62 -9.32
CA ASN A 47 13.06 -5.80 -10.51
C ASN A 47 13.76 -4.46 -10.24
N GLU A 48 14.07 -4.16 -8.97
CA GLU A 48 14.65 -2.89 -8.52
C GLU A 48 13.80 -1.67 -8.92
N GLU A 49 12.48 -1.81 -8.83
CA GLU A 49 11.51 -0.79 -9.24
C GLU A 49 10.60 -0.40 -8.07
N VAL A 50 10.03 0.81 -8.15
CA VAL A 50 9.11 1.34 -7.14
C VAL A 50 7.75 1.61 -7.76
N TYR A 51 6.71 1.19 -7.05
CA TYR A 51 5.32 1.41 -7.38
C TYR A 51 4.60 2.05 -6.19
N TYR A 52 3.37 2.51 -6.42
CA TYR A 52 2.49 2.98 -5.37
C TYR A 52 1.05 2.53 -5.63
N LEU A 53 0.23 2.48 -4.58
CA LEU A 53 -1.20 2.25 -4.70
C LEU A 53 -1.91 3.59 -4.93
N ASP A 54 -2.62 3.69 -6.04
CA ASP A 54 -3.44 4.83 -6.43
C ASP A 54 -4.92 4.57 -6.15
N GLU A 55 -5.19 3.99 -4.98
CA GLU A 55 -6.56 3.75 -4.53
C GLU A 55 -7.21 5.06 -4.09
N PRO A 56 -8.54 5.16 -4.14
CA PRO A 56 -9.26 6.34 -3.65
C PRO A 56 -9.25 6.38 -2.12
N PHE A 57 -8.09 6.69 -1.53
CA PHE A 57 -7.95 6.90 -0.11
C PHE A 57 -8.64 8.20 0.31
N GLU A 58 -9.36 8.14 1.44
CA GLU A 58 -10.00 9.31 2.03
C GLU A 58 -9.00 10.05 2.95
N PRO A 59 -9.17 11.36 3.18
CA PRO A 59 -8.38 12.10 4.15
C PRO A 59 -8.45 11.46 5.54
N VAL A 60 -7.31 11.45 6.25
CA VAL A 60 -7.19 10.92 7.61
C VAL A 60 -6.65 11.98 8.56
N SER A 61 -6.75 11.73 9.86
CA SER A 61 -6.21 12.64 10.90
C SER A 61 -4.90 12.14 11.49
N ASN A 62 -4.55 10.87 11.29
CA ASN A 62 -3.36 10.25 11.87
C ASN A 62 -2.98 8.95 11.15
N PHE A 63 -1.80 8.43 11.47
CA PHE A 63 -1.28 7.18 10.90
C PHE A 63 -2.14 5.95 11.20
N LYS A 64 -2.84 5.91 12.34
CA LYS A 64 -3.70 4.77 12.70
C LYS A 64 -4.89 4.66 11.75
N GLU A 65 -5.55 5.77 11.46
CA GLU A 65 -6.64 5.82 10.46
C GLU A 65 -6.13 5.47 9.05
N ALA A 66 -4.90 5.88 8.71
CA ALA A 66 -4.28 5.49 7.45
C ALA A 66 -4.12 3.97 7.33
N LEU A 67 -3.62 3.32 8.39
CA LEU A 67 -3.49 1.86 8.44
C LEU A 67 -4.84 1.15 8.34
N GLU A 68 -5.90 1.68 8.95
CA GLU A 68 -7.24 1.10 8.87
C GLU A 68 -7.73 1.05 7.41
N GLN A 69 -7.58 2.14 6.65
CA GLN A 69 -7.91 2.15 5.22
C GLN A 69 -7.02 1.18 4.40
N VAL A 70 -5.71 1.14 4.66
CA VAL A 70 -4.81 0.21 3.98
C VAL A 70 -5.19 -1.24 4.28
N PHE A 71 -5.59 -1.54 5.50
CA PHE A 71 -6.05 -2.88 5.87
C PHE A 71 -7.30 -3.28 5.10
N GLU A 72 -8.26 -2.37 4.94
CA GLU A 72 -9.46 -2.64 4.14
C GLU A 72 -9.13 -2.98 2.69
N TRP A 73 -8.24 -2.20 2.06
CA TRP A 73 -7.78 -2.49 0.71
C TRP A 73 -7.06 -3.84 0.60
N PHE A 74 -6.19 -4.16 1.56
CA PHE A 74 -5.47 -5.43 1.54
C PHE A 74 -6.44 -6.61 1.70
N GLU A 75 -7.47 -6.50 2.54
CA GLU A 75 -8.50 -7.54 2.62
C GLU A 75 -9.29 -7.68 1.32
N ARG A 76 -9.60 -6.58 0.62
CA ARG A 76 -10.22 -6.64 -0.72
C ARG A 76 -9.34 -7.37 -1.72
N TYR A 77 -8.03 -7.11 -1.72
CA TYR A 77 -7.06 -7.80 -2.57
C TYR A 77 -6.97 -9.30 -2.26
N ARG A 78 -6.99 -9.66 -0.97
CA ARG A 78 -7.06 -11.07 -0.53
C ARG A 78 -8.31 -11.76 -1.07
N ASN A 79 -9.43 -11.04 -1.16
CA ASN A 79 -10.70 -11.51 -1.72
C ASN A 79 -10.77 -11.47 -3.26
N GLY A 80 -9.69 -11.07 -3.95
CA GLY A 80 -9.56 -11.13 -5.40
C GLY A 80 -9.79 -9.82 -6.14
N GLU A 81 -10.00 -8.70 -5.44
CA GLU A 81 -9.98 -7.37 -6.07
C GLU A 81 -8.58 -7.03 -6.56
N LYS A 82 -8.48 -6.37 -7.71
CA LYS A 82 -7.20 -6.04 -8.32
C LYS A 82 -6.74 -4.65 -7.88
N PRO A 83 -5.49 -4.47 -7.40
CA PRO A 83 -5.01 -3.17 -6.94
C PRO A 83 -4.81 -2.19 -8.09
N LEU A 84 -5.08 -0.92 -7.82
CA LEU A 84 -4.71 0.21 -8.66
C LEU A 84 -3.22 0.57 -8.47
N MET A 85 -2.34 -0.37 -8.81
CA MET A 85 -0.90 -0.21 -8.68
C MET A 85 -0.31 0.58 -9.87
N LYS A 86 0.46 1.63 -9.59
CA LYS A 86 1.05 2.52 -10.59
C LYS A 86 2.54 2.73 -10.39
N ARG A 87 3.25 2.96 -11.51
CA ARG A 87 4.66 3.42 -11.53
C ARG A 87 4.75 4.94 -11.62
N SER A 88 3.72 5.59 -12.17
CA SER A 88 3.58 7.04 -12.25
C SER A 88 2.09 7.38 -12.47
N PRO A 89 1.66 8.66 -12.33
CA PRO A 89 0.26 9.03 -12.49
C PRO A 89 -0.40 8.56 -13.79
N LYS A 90 0.41 8.46 -14.87
CA LYS A 90 -0.04 8.05 -16.21
C LYS A 90 0.29 6.60 -16.59
N LYS A 91 1.02 5.86 -15.76
CA LYS A 91 1.50 4.50 -16.09
C LYS A 91 1.20 3.53 -14.96
N SER A 92 0.35 2.55 -15.26
CA SER A 92 0.11 1.39 -14.40
C SER A 92 1.38 0.54 -14.25
N ALA A 93 1.44 -0.24 -13.17
CA ALA A 93 2.44 -1.29 -13.02
C ALA A 93 2.25 -2.38 -14.09
N PRO A 94 3.33 -3.08 -14.51
CA PRO A 94 3.21 -4.25 -15.38
C PRO A 94 2.29 -5.32 -14.78
N GLU A 95 1.50 -5.98 -15.62
CA GLU A 95 0.52 -6.98 -15.17
C GLU A 95 1.15 -8.11 -14.34
N GLU A 96 2.33 -8.59 -14.75
CA GLU A 96 3.07 -9.63 -14.05
C GLU A 96 3.48 -9.21 -12.62
N VAL A 97 3.78 -7.93 -12.42
CA VAL A 97 4.13 -7.37 -11.11
C VAL A 97 2.88 -7.33 -10.24
N VAL A 98 1.75 -6.86 -10.78
CA VAL A 98 0.46 -6.81 -10.08
C VAL A 98 0.02 -8.21 -9.64
N GLN A 99 0.16 -9.21 -10.51
CA GLN A 99 -0.20 -10.59 -10.19
C GLN A 99 0.66 -11.16 -9.07
N ARG A 100 1.98 -11.00 -9.14
CA ARG A 100 2.90 -11.45 -8.07
C ARG A 100 2.63 -10.74 -6.75
N PHE A 101 2.32 -9.44 -6.79
CA PHE A 101 1.94 -8.69 -5.60
C PHE A 101 0.66 -9.25 -4.97
N LEU A 102 -0.37 -9.50 -5.78
CA LEU A 102 -1.62 -10.11 -5.33
C LEU A 102 -1.43 -11.49 -4.70
N GLU A 103 -0.58 -12.33 -5.29
CA GLU A 103 -0.21 -13.64 -4.72
C GLU A 103 0.44 -13.48 -3.34
N GLY A 104 1.36 -12.52 -3.22
CA GLY A 104 1.96 -12.16 -1.94
C GLY A 104 0.92 -11.73 -0.90
N ILE A 105 0.05 -10.79 -1.24
CA ILE A 105 -0.99 -10.28 -0.33
C ILE A 105 -1.95 -11.40 0.11
N LYS A 106 -2.32 -12.32 -0.80
CA LYS A 106 -3.17 -13.48 -0.47
C LYS A 106 -2.51 -14.44 0.52
N SER A 107 -1.19 -14.50 0.55
CA SER A 107 -0.43 -15.36 1.48
C SER A 107 -0.26 -14.78 2.88
N LEU A 108 -0.73 -13.55 3.15
CA LEU A 108 -0.63 -12.93 4.46
C LEU A 108 -1.46 -13.68 5.52
N GLU A 109 -0.85 -13.98 6.67
CA GLU A 109 -1.46 -14.60 7.86
C GLU A 109 -1.69 -13.60 9.00
#